data_AF-A0A2U3KIR4-F1
#
_entry.id   AF-A0A2U3KIR4-F1
#
_cell.length_a   1.000
_cell.length_b   1.000
_cell.length_c   1.000
_cell.angle_alpha   90.00
_cell.angle_beta   90.00
_cell.angle_gamma   90.00
#
_symmetry.space_group_name_H-M   'P 1'
#
loop_
_entity.id
_entity.type
_entity.pdbx_description
1 polymer ?
#
loop_
_entity_poly.entity_id
_entity_poly.type
_entity_poly.pdbx_seq_one_letter_code
_entity_poly.pdbx_strand_id
1 'polypeptide(L)'
;MANVERVTVTLPDNLLRDIDRLEKNRSKFVAEAVRRELDRRRRAELQRSLQNPHPESKELAEQGLDEWASGLPEEDVESLVDGSAGKEVRWVPGEGWVEGGE
;
A
#
# COMPACT_ATOMS: atom_id res chain seq x y z
N MET A 1 -26.31 -2.29 7.90
CA MET A 1 -26.74 -1.27 6.92
C MET A 1 -25.73 -0.16 6.95
N ALA A 2 -25.14 0.22 5.81
CA ALA A 2 -24.19 1.32 5.76
C ALA A 2 -24.92 2.61 6.18
N ASN A 3 -24.42 3.28 7.21
CA ASN A 3 -24.98 4.54 7.68
C ASN A 3 -24.66 5.60 6.61
N VAL A 4 -25.69 6.22 6.01
CA VAL A 4 -25.52 7.20 4.93
C VAL A 4 -25.68 8.59 5.51
N GLU A 5 -24.63 9.41 5.44
CA GLU A 5 -24.65 10.80 5.86
C GLU A 5 -24.88 11.72 4.64
N ARG A 6 -25.74 12.73 4.80
CA ARG A 6 -26.02 13.72 3.75
C ARG A 6 -25.06 14.90 3.87
N VAL A 7 -24.27 15.11 2.84
CA VAL A 7 -23.31 16.23 2.75
C VAL A 7 -23.76 17.17 1.63
N THR A 8 -23.75 18.48 1.90
CA THR A 8 -23.99 19.51 0.88
C THR A 8 -22.65 19.97 0.32
N VAL A 9 -22.48 19.88 -0.99
CA VAL A 9 -21.24 20.28 -1.68
C VAL A 9 -21.55 21.28 -2.79
N THR A 10 -20.62 22.20 -3.03
CA THR A 10 -20.72 23.15 -4.16
C THR A 10 -19.93 22.58 -5.34
N LEU A 11 -20.59 22.46 -6.48
CA LEU A 11 -19.98 21.98 -7.73
C LEU A 11 -20.30 22.95 -8.86
N PRO A 12 -19.39 23.10 -9.86
CA PRO A 12 -19.66 23.87 -11.07
C PRO A 12 -20.90 23.35 -11.82
N ASP A 13 -21.71 24.27 -12.38
CA ASP A 13 -22.97 23.91 -13.06
C ASP A 13 -22.75 23.01 -14.28
N ASN A 14 -21.67 23.23 -15.04
CA ASN A 14 -21.31 22.37 -16.16
C ASN A 14 -21.06 20.92 -15.73
N LEU A 15 -20.37 20.72 -14.60
CA LEU A 15 -20.07 19.38 -14.08
C LEU A 15 -21.35 18.68 -13.61
N LEU A 16 -22.27 19.41 -12.97
CA LEU A 16 -23.58 18.87 -12.57
C LEU A 16 -24.39 18.40 -13.79
N ARG A 17 -24.40 19.20 -14.87
CA ARG A 17 -25.06 18.83 -16.13
C ARG A 17 -24.44 17.58 -16.77
N ASP A 18 -23.12 17.47 -16.74
CA ASP A 18 -22.43 16.30 -17.28
C ASP A 18 -22.75 15.03 -16.48
N ILE A 19 -22.81 15.13 -15.14
CA ILE A 19 -23.23 14.02 -14.27
C ILE A 19 -24.66 13.60 -14.61
N ASP A 20 -25.59 14.56 -14.70
CA ASP A 20 -27.01 14.30 -14.98
C ASP A 20 -27.24 13.65 -16.34
N ARG A 21 -26.37 13.94 -17.32
CA ARG A 21 -26.43 13.32 -18.64
C ARG A 21 -26.00 11.85 -18.61
N LEU A 22 -25.07 11.49 -17.73
CA LEU A 22 -24.47 10.16 -17.67
C LEU A 22 -25.20 9.23 -16.71
N GLU A 23 -25.69 9.75 -15.58
CA GLU A 23 -26.22 8.93 -14.49
C GLU A 23 -27.42 9.60 -13.83
N LYS A 24 -28.48 8.83 -13.56
CA LYS A 24 -29.68 9.35 -12.89
C LYS A 24 -29.49 9.50 -11.39
N ASN A 25 -28.58 8.72 -10.79
CA ASN A 25 -28.27 8.76 -9.37
C ASN A 25 -26.93 9.48 -9.11
N ARG A 26 -27.01 10.80 -8.88
CA ARG A 26 -25.85 11.65 -8.58
C ARG A 26 -25.02 11.16 -7.39
N SER A 27 -25.69 10.73 -6.31
CA SER A 27 -24.99 10.26 -5.10
C SER A 27 -24.17 9.01 -5.36
N LYS A 28 -24.69 8.09 -6.19
CA LYS A 28 -23.95 6.89 -6.61
C LYS A 28 -22.72 7.27 -7.43
N PHE A 29 -22.89 8.16 -8.43
CA PHE A 29 -21.78 8.61 -9.27
C PHE A 29 -20.67 9.27 -8.44
N VAL A 30 -21.03 10.20 -7.55
CA VAL A 30 -20.07 10.89 -6.68
C VAL A 30 -19.38 9.89 -5.75
N ALA A 31 -20.11 8.95 -5.14
CA ALA A 31 -19.51 7.94 -4.27
C ALA A 31 -18.49 7.06 -5.01
N GLU A 32 -18.81 6.62 -6.23
CA GLU A 32 -17.88 5.85 -7.06
C GLU A 32 -16.65 6.67 -7.48
N ALA A 33 -16.85 7.92 -7.90
CA ALA A 33 -15.76 8.82 -8.28
C ALA A 33 -14.83 9.11 -7.10
N VAL A 34 -15.38 9.41 -5.93
CA VAL A 34 -14.60 9.65 -4.70
C VAL A 34 -13.85 8.39 -4.27
N ARG A 35 -14.47 7.21 -4.34
CA ARG A 35 -13.78 5.95 -4.01
C ARG A 35 -12.58 5.71 -4.93
N ARG A 36 -12.75 5.90 -6.24
CA ARG A 36 -11.66 5.76 -7.22
C ARG A 36 -10.52 6.75 -6.96
N GLU A 37 -10.84 7.99 -6.63
CA GLU A 37 -9.84 9.02 -6.33
C GLU A 37 -9.11 8.74 -5.00
N LEU A 38 -9.81 8.28 -3.96
CA LEU A 38 -9.19 7.87 -2.69
C LEU A 38 -8.25 6.69 -2.89
N ASP A 39 -8.65 5.67 -3.65
CA ASP A 39 -7.80 4.52 -3.96
C ASP A 39 -6.55 4.96 -4.74
N ARG A 40 -6.71 5.88 -5.70
CA ARG A 40 -5.59 6.44 -6.46
C ARG A 40 -4.61 7.18 -5.55
N ARG A 41 -5.10 8.04 -4.64
CA ARG A 41 -4.25 8.79 -3.70
C ARG A 41 -3.54 7.86 -2.73
N ARG A 42 -4.23 6.87 -2.18
CA ARG A 42 -3.62 5.87 -1.30
C ARG A 42 -2.50 5.11 -2.00
N ARG A 43 -2.69 4.71 -3.26
CA ARG A 43 -1.62 4.08 -4.05
C ARG A 43 -0.44 5.02 -4.29
N ALA A 44 -0.70 6.29 -4.59
CA ALA A 44 0.36 7.29 -4.80
C ALA A 44 1.14 7.56 -3.50
N GLU A 45 0.47 7.63 -2.36
CA GLU A 45 1.09 7.76 -1.04
C GLU A 45 1.94 6.54 -0.70
N LEU A 46 1.41 5.33 -0.93
CA LEU A 46 2.17 4.09 -0.76
C LEU A 46 3.41 4.06 -1.66
N GLN A 47 3.25 4.44 -2.93
CA GLN A 47 4.37 4.52 -3.86
C GLN A 47 5.42 5.54 -3.40
N ARG A 48 4.99 6.70 -2.87
CA ARG A 48 5.89 7.71 -2.31
C ARG A 48 6.62 7.22 -1.06
N SER A 49 5.95 6.43 -0.21
CA SER A 49 6.53 5.79 0.97
C SER A 49 7.53 4.71 0.58
N LEU A 50 7.23 3.87 -0.42
CA LEU A 50 8.18 2.89 -0.96
C LEU A 50 9.42 3.56 -1.60
N GLN A 51 9.24 4.71 -2.26
CA GLN A 51 10.35 5.48 -2.83
C GLN A 51 11.18 6.22 -1.78
N ASN A 52 10.60 6.55 -0.63
CA ASN A 52 11.26 7.21 0.49
C ASN A 52 11.11 6.33 1.74
N PRO A 53 11.81 5.19 1.80
CA PRO A 53 11.72 4.30 2.94
C PRO A 53 11.97 5.08 4.22
N HIS A 54 11.10 4.90 5.21
CA HIS A 54 11.22 5.60 6.48
C HIS A 54 12.60 5.28 7.11
N PRO A 55 13.26 6.25 7.76
CA PRO A 55 14.55 6.01 8.39
C PRO A 55 14.53 4.81 9.37
N GLU A 56 13.43 4.65 10.10
CA GLU A 56 13.17 3.50 11.00
C GLU A 56 13.12 2.16 10.24
N SER A 57 12.68 2.17 8.97
CA SER A 57 12.68 0.98 8.13
C SER A 57 14.08 0.59 7.65
N LYS A 58 15.08 1.48 7.74
CA LYS A 58 16.47 1.11 7.42
C LYS A 58 17.07 0.23 8.51
N GLU A 59 16.89 0.61 9.78
CA GLU A 59 17.36 -0.20 10.91
C GLU A 59 16.73 -1.60 10.88
N LEU A 60 15.43 -1.69 10.56
CA LEU A 60 14.75 -2.98 10.43
C LEU A 60 15.14 -3.76 9.16
N ALA A 61 15.52 -3.08 8.07
CA ALA A 61 16.00 -3.73 6.86
C ALA A 61 17.44 -4.25 6.99
N GLU A 62 18.22 -3.71 7.93
CA GLU A 62 19.53 -4.22 8.31
C GLU A 62 19.43 -5.43 9.25
N GLN A 63 18.30 -5.58 9.96
CA GLN A 63 18.00 -6.78 10.75
C GLN A 63 17.71 -7.96 9.82
N GLY A 64 18.72 -8.81 9.63
CA GLY A 64 18.68 -9.99 8.77
C GLY A 64 17.97 -11.19 9.41
N LEU A 65 17.92 -12.29 8.65
CA LEU A 65 17.32 -13.55 9.12
C LEU A 65 17.95 -14.05 10.43
N ASP A 66 19.26 -13.87 10.59
CA ASP A 66 20.00 -14.30 11.79
C ASP A 66 19.57 -13.53 13.05
N GLU A 67 19.29 -12.24 12.91
CA GLU A 67 18.88 -11.38 14.04
C GLU A 67 17.43 -11.71 14.46
N TRP A 68 16.57 -12.02 13.50
CA TRP A 68 15.24 -12.58 13.76
C TRP A 68 15.31 -13.98 14.41
N ALA A 69 16.17 -14.87 13.89
CA ALA A 69 16.36 -16.23 14.41
C ALA A 69 16.87 -16.22 15.85
N SER A 70 17.70 -15.24 16.22
CA SER A 70 18.22 -15.08 17.58
C SER A 70 17.13 -14.87 18.65
N GLY A 71 15.94 -14.41 18.24
CA GLY A 71 14.80 -14.19 19.13
C GLY A 71 13.88 -15.40 19.31
N LEU A 72 14.13 -16.50 18.60
CA LEU A 72 13.32 -17.72 18.66
C LEU A 72 13.88 -18.72 19.67
N PRO A 73 13.03 -19.60 20.25
CA PRO A 73 13.50 -20.78 20.96
C PRO A 73 14.38 -21.64 20.05
N GLU A 74 15.45 -22.22 20.58
CA GLU A 74 16.41 -23.06 19.81
C GLU A 74 15.73 -24.19 19.03
N GLU A 75 14.58 -24.66 19.50
CA GLU A 75 13.78 -25.76 18.93
C GLU A 75 13.05 -25.36 17.62
N ASP A 76 12.85 -24.06 17.39
CA ASP A 76 11.98 -23.55 16.31
C ASP A 76 12.73 -22.94 15.11
N VAL A 77 14.01 -22.57 15.28
CA VAL A 77 14.79 -21.83 14.27
C VAL A 77 14.89 -22.58 12.94
N GLU A 78 15.22 -23.87 12.98
CA GLU A 78 15.42 -24.70 11.79
C GLU A 78 14.12 -25.25 11.19
N SER A 79 12.98 -25.21 11.92
CA SER A 79 11.72 -25.78 11.47
C SER A 79 10.81 -24.80 10.74
N LEU A 80 10.94 -23.50 11.04
CA LEU A 80 10.03 -22.47 10.55
C LEU A 80 10.38 -21.94 9.16
N VAL A 81 11.67 -21.92 8.80
CA VAL A 81 12.15 -21.38 7.53
C VAL A 81 13.22 -22.29 6.94
N ASP A 82 12.94 -22.84 5.75
CA ASP A 82 13.95 -23.52 4.94
C ASP A 82 14.79 -22.47 4.20
N GLY A 83 15.94 -22.11 4.78
CA GLY A 83 16.88 -21.17 4.18
C GLY A 83 17.43 -21.61 2.82
N SER A 84 17.43 -22.92 2.53
CA SER A 84 17.91 -23.47 1.26
C SER A 84 16.86 -23.43 0.15
N ALA A 85 15.58 -23.33 0.51
CA ALA A 85 14.47 -23.13 -0.44
C ALA A 85 14.22 -21.64 -0.75
N GLY A 86 14.75 -20.73 0.07
CA GLY A 86 14.63 -19.29 -0.10
C GLY A 86 15.62 -18.71 -1.11
N LYS A 87 15.28 -17.56 -1.67
CA LYS A 87 16.21 -16.74 -2.45
C LYS A 87 16.41 -15.42 -1.73
N GLU A 88 17.66 -15.10 -1.39
CA GLU A 88 17.97 -13.81 -0.77
C GLU A 88 17.63 -12.67 -1.73
N VAL A 89 17.00 -11.62 -1.23
CA VAL A 89 16.68 -10.41 -1.97
C VAL A 89 16.99 -9.19 -1.11
N ARG A 90 17.53 -8.14 -1.73
CA ARG A 90 17.74 -6.85 -1.07
C ARG A 90 17.02 -5.75 -1.82
N TRP A 91 16.53 -4.74 -1.10
CA TRP A 91 16.00 -3.54 -1.71
C TRP A 91 17.14 -2.56 -2.04
N VAL A 92 17.25 -2.16 -3.30
CA VAL A 92 18.18 -1.13 -3.78
C VAL A 92 17.38 0.11 -4.20
N PRO A 93 17.65 1.29 -3.61
CA PRO A 93 16.97 2.53 -4.01
C PRO A 93 17.14 2.82 -5.51
N GLY A 94 16.03 2.97 -6.24
CA GLY A 94 16.02 3.25 -7.68
C GLY A 94 15.99 2.00 -8.58
N GLU A 95 16.36 0.83 -8.07
CA GLU A 95 16.32 -0.44 -8.81
C GLU A 95 15.20 -1.38 -8.32
N GLY A 96 14.81 -1.25 -7.06
CA GLY A 96 13.76 -2.06 -6.44
C GLY A 96 14.33 -3.28 -5.71
N TRP A 97 13.53 -4.35 -5.59
CA TRP A 97 13.98 -5.62 -5.02
C TRP A 97 14.88 -6.32 -6.04
N VAL A 98 16.14 -6.53 -5.69
CA VAL A 98 17.12 -7.28 -6.48
C VAL A 98 17.52 -8.53 -5.72
N GLU A 99 17.87 -9.58 -6.46
CA GLU A 99 18.36 -10.82 -5.86
C GLU A 99 19.71 -10.55 -5.20
N GLY A 100 19.85 -10.99 -3.94
CA GLY A 100 21.11 -10.97 -3.22
C GLY A 100 22.07 -11.92 -3.93
N GLY A 101 23.08 -11.35 -4.58
CA GLY A 101 24.23 -12.11 -5.07
C GLY A 101 25.18 -12.38 -3.92
N GLU A 102 25.63 -13.63 -3.83
CA GLU A 102 26.69 -14.13 -2.94
C GLU A 102 27.94 -13.23 -2.94
#